data_AF-A0AAU3ULX2-F1
#
_entry.id   AF-A0AAU3ULX2-F1
#
_cell.length_a   1.000
_cell.length_b   1.000
_cell.length_c   1.000
_cell.angle_alpha   90.00
_cell.angle_beta   90.00
_cell.angle_gamma   90.00
#
_symmetry.space_group_name_H-M   'P 1'
#
loop_
_entity.id
_entity.type
_entity.pdbx_description
1 polymer ?
#
loop_
_entity_poly.entity_id
_entity_poly.type
_entity_poly.pdbx_seq_one_letter_code
_entity_poly.pdbx_strand_id
1 'polypeptide(L)'
;MLSAKRLAASAVVVTAAAGTMFATSGVASADVPVWQANCQVYNIFNTGGMSTCELPTWHQVKLTCIAWPVPFTYWKYGPVQYGQNQSWASCDSFNALANVEVIQA
;
A
#
# COMPACT_ATOMS: atom_id res chain seq x y z
N MET A 1 15.80 23.91 59.21
CA MET A 1 16.02 22.84 58.22
C MET A 1 14.68 22.59 57.53
N LEU A 2 14.41 23.34 56.46
CA LEU A 2 14.53 22.96 55.04
C LEU A 2 13.29 22.23 54.48
N SER A 3 12.29 23.06 54.14
CA SER A 3 11.40 23.04 52.97
C SER A 3 10.90 21.68 52.44
N ALA A 4 9.62 21.39 52.72
CA ALA A 4 8.80 20.46 51.97
C ALA A 4 8.49 21.05 50.58
N LYS A 5 9.18 20.58 49.54
CA LYS A 5 8.73 20.62 48.13
C LYS A 5 9.80 19.94 47.27
N ARG A 6 9.64 18.63 47.05
CA ARG A 6 10.22 17.97 45.87
C ARG A 6 9.14 17.14 45.20
N LEU A 7 8.64 17.76 44.15
CA LEU A 7 7.80 17.25 43.09
C LEU A 7 8.05 15.76 42.81
N ALA A 8 7.10 14.92 43.19
CA ALA A 8 6.90 13.61 42.59
C ALA A 8 6.19 13.81 41.25
N ALA A 9 6.95 13.97 40.16
CA ALA A 9 6.44 13.84 38.79
C ALA A 9 7.61 13.79 37.81
N SER A 10 8.27 12.65 37.71
CA SER A 10 9.17 12.35 36.58
C SER A 10 9.05 10.86 36.28
N ALA A 11 7.90 10.47 35.75
CA ALA A 11 7.75 9.19 35.07
C ALA A 11 8.43 9.32 33.71
N VAL A 12 9.74 9.02 33.67
CA VAL A 12 10.47 8.83 32.42
C VAL A 12 10.06 7.48 31.86
N VAL A 13 9.14 7.51 30.91
CA VAL A 13 8.85 6.40 29.99
C VAL A 13 9.94 6.41 28.93
N VAL A 14 10.81 5.41 28.86
CA VAL A 14 11.18 4.68 27.63
C VAL A 14 11.86 3.36 28.05
N THR A 15 11.11 2.27 28.05
CA THR A 15 11.66 0.91 27.86
C THR A 15 10.80 0.25 26.79
N ALA A 16 11.12 0.53 25.53
CA ALA A 16 10.59 -0.24 24.41
C ALA A 16 11.64 -1.30 24.04
N ALA A 17 11.52 -2.45 24.68
CA ALA A 17 12.03 -3.70 24.13
C ALA A 17 11.14 -4.05 22.92
N ALA A 18 11.72 -4.03 21.71
CA ALA A 18 11.13 -4.68 20.54
C ALA A 18 12.26 -5.39 19.79
N GLY A 19 12.75 -6.45 20.41
CA GLY A 19 13.37 -7.55 19.69
C GLY A 19 12.27 -8.35 19.01
N THR A 20 12.11 -8.16 17.71
CA THR A 20 11.50 -9.13 16.79
C THR A 20 12.31 -9.10 15.51
N MET A 21 13.30 -9.99 15.47
CA MET A 21 13.77 -10.55 14.21
C MET A 21 12.65 -11.42 13.62
N PHE A 22 12.77 -11.74 12.33
CA PHE A 22 11.90 -12.58 11.48
C PHE A 22 10.62 -11.87 10.99
N ALA A 23 10.38 -11.67 9.70
CA ALA A 23 10.73 -12.52 8.57
C ALA A 23 11.25 -11.70 7.40
N THR A 24 12.34 -12.19 6.81
CA THR A 24 12.51 -12.15 5.37
C THR A 24 11.15 -12.30 4.73
N SER A 25 10.70 -11.32 3.95
CA SER A 25 9.58 -11.49 3.04
C SER A 25 10.01 -12.52 2.00
N GLY A 26 9.96 -13.79 2.39
CA GLY A 26 9.75 -14.87 1.47
C GLY A 26 8.50 -14.47 0.72
N VAL A 27 8.69 -14.07 -0.53
CA VAL A 27 7.60 -14.13 -1.49
C VAL A 27 7.14 -15.58 -1.43
N ALA A 28 6.08 -15.83 -0.65
CA ALA A 28 5.26 -16.98 -0.92
C ALA A 28 4.92 -16.78 -2.39
N SER A 29 5.46 -17.66 -3.24
CA SER A 29 5.08 -17.75 -4.63
C SER A 29 3.65 -18.25 -4.61
N ALA A 30 2.72 -17.38 -4.23
CA ALA A 30 1.32 -17.55 -4.51
C ALA A 30 1.29 -17.67 -6.02
N ASP A 31 0.76 -18.79 -6.52
CA ASP A 31 0.56 -19.00 -7.95
C ASP A 31 -0.14 -17.78 -8.51
N VAL A 32 0.63 -16.87 -9.09
CA VAL A 32 0.11 -15.66 -9.71
C VAL A 32 -0.75 -16.18 -10.85
N PRO A 33 -2.06 -15.91 -10.85
CA PRO A 33 -2.92 -16.36 -11.92
C PRO A 33 -2.28 -15.99 -13.27
N VAL A 34 -2.30 -16.90 -14.24
CA VAL A 34 -1.60 -16.71 -15.53
C VAL A 34 -1.99 -15.38 -16.17
N TRP A 35 -3.24 -14.94 -16.02
CA TRP A 35 -3.68 -13.63 -16.49
C TRP A 35 -2.93 -12.47 -15.82
N GLN A 36 -2.70 -12.54 -14.50
CA GLN A 36 -2.01 -11.53 -13.72
C GLN A 36 -0.51 -11.50 -14.04
N ALA A 37 0.09 -12.65 -14.40
CA ALA A 37 1.47 -12.73 -14.87
C ALA A 37 1.70 -11.97 -16.20
N ASN A 38 0.63 -11.77 -16.99
CA ASN A 38 0.68 -11.01 -18.24
C ASN A 38 0.41 -9.50 -18.04
N CYS A 39 0.32 -9.03 -16.78
CA CYS A 39 0.04 -7.63 -16.46
C CYS A 39 1.25 -6.96 -15.80
N GLN A 40 1.61 -5.79 -16.30
CA GLN A 40 2.63 -4.92 -15.74
C GLN A 40 1.97 -3.82 -14.90
N VAL A 41 2.54 -3.52 -13.73
CA VAL A 41 2.09 -2.41 -12.88
C VAL A 41 3.10 -1.28 -12.90
N TYR A 42 2.58 -0.05 -12.91
CA TYR A 42 3.35 1.17 -12.97
C TYR A 42 2.94 2.09 -11.82
N ASN A 43 3.93 2.61 -11.11
CA ASN A 43 3.75 3.70 -10.17
C ASN A 43 3.77 5.03 -10.95
N ILE A 44 2.77 5.87 -10.70
CA ILE A 44 2.64 7.20 -11.27
C ILE A 44 2.96 8.21 -10.16
N PHE A 45 4.18 8.74 -10.17
CA PHE A 45 4.64 9.84 -9.30
C PHE A 45 4.32 9.67 -7.79
N ASN A 46 4.28 8.45 -7.28
CA ASN A 46 3.83 8.11 -5.91
C ASN A 46 2.45 8.68 -5.53
N THR A 47 1.62 9.00 -6.52
CA THR A 47 0.25 9.50 -6.35
C THR A 47 -0.77 8.56 -6.96
N GLY A 48 -0.38 7.61 -7.79
CA GLY A 48 -1.31 6.68 -8.43
C GLY A 48 -0.62 5.48 -9.04
N GLY A 49 -1.43 4.58 -9.57
CA GLY A 49 -0.92 3.39 -10.23
C GLY A 49 -1.72 3.05 -11.46
N MET A 50 -1.04 2.43 -12.41
CA MET A 50 -1.60 1.93 -13.65
C MET A 50 -1.21 0.46 -13.81
N SER A 51 -2.08 -0.32 -14.44
CA SER A 51 -1.76 -1.66 -14.92
C SER A 51 -2.01 -1.75 -16.42
N THR A 52 -1.14 -2.47 -17.11
CA THR A 52 -1.27 -2.79 -18.55
C THR A 52 -1.06 -4.28 -18.74
N CYS A 53 -2.02 -4.97 -19.34
CA CYS A 53 -1.95 -6.39 -19.64
C CYS A 53 -1.75 -6.64 -21.14
N GLU A 54 -0.97 -7.67 -21.48
CA GLU A 54 -0.65 -8.02 -22.87
C GLU A 54 -1.89 -8.50 -23.65
N LEU A 55 -2.83 -9.15 -22.95
CA LEU A 55 -4.10 -9.60 -23.51
C LEU A 55 -5.28 -8.84 -22.89
N PRO A 56 -6.35 -8.58 -23.67
CA PRO A 56 -7.55 -7.93 -23.16
C PRO A 56 -8.18 -8.81 -22.08
N THR A 57 -8.10 -8.35 -20.82
CA THR A 57 -8.59 -9.07 -19.64
C THR A 57 -9.29 -8.08 -18.74
N TRP A 58 -10.50 -8.42 -18.29
CA TRP A 58 -11.19 -7.62 -17.29
C TRP A 58 -10.44 -7.68 -15.97
N HIS A 59 -9.77 -6.60 -15.62
CA HIS A 59 -9.00 -6.47 -14.39
C HIS A 59 -9.19 -5.07 -13.79
N GLN A 60 -8.89 -4.94 -12.51
CA GLN A 60 -8.83 -3.67 -11.81
C GLN A 60 -7.40 -3.43 -11.32
N VAL A 61 -6.98 -2.17 -11.34
CA VAL A 61 -5.83 -1.77 -10.53
C VAL A 61 -6.34 -1.51 -9.11
N LYS A 62 -5.67 -2.08 -8.12
CA LYS A 62 -5.91 -1.86 -6.70
C LYS A 62 -4.74 -1.07 -6.12
N LEU A 63 -5.02 0.12 -5.62
CA LEU A 63 -4.06 0.97 -4.94
C LEU A 63 -4.28 0.89 -3.45
N THR A 64 -3.20 0.69 -2.71
CA THR A 64 -3.20 0.98 -1.27
C THR A 64 -2.58 2.35 -1.10
N CYS A 65 -3.34 3.26 -0.50
CA CYS A 65 -2.90 4.61 -0.26
C CYS A 65 -2.91 4.90 1.25
N ILE A 66 -1.94 5.67 1.71
CA ILE A 66 -1.82 6.16 3.08
C ILE A 66 -2.46 7.54 3.14
N ALA A 67 -3.67 7.63 3.67
CA ALA A 67 -4.08 8.84 4.37
C ALA A 67 -3.89 8.60 5.85
N TRP A 68 -3.13 9.46 6.52
CA TRP A 68 -3.05 9.43 7.97
C TRP A 68 -4.46 9.62 8.56
N PRO A 69 -4.92 8.78 9.52
CA PRO A 69 -4.20 7.71 10.21
C PRO A 69 -4.46 6.27 9.70
N VAL A 70 -5.27 6.07 8.65
CA VAL A 70 -5.71 4.73 8.20
C VAL A 70 -5.49 4.57 6.69
N PRO A 71 -4.78 3.51 6.25
CA PRO A 71 -4.66 3.22 4.83
C PRO A 71 -6.03 2.88 4.24
N PHE A 72 -6.32 3.43 3.07
CA PHE A 72 -7.50 3.06 2.29
C PHE A 72 -7.09 2.38 1.00
N THR A 73 -8.01 1.62 0.43
CA THR A 73 -7.81 0.93 -0.83
C THR A 73 -8.75 1.50 -1.88
N TYR A 74 -8.21 1.89 -3.02
CA TYR A 74 -8.98 2.21 -4.21
C TYR A 74 -8.82 1.11 -5.24
N TRP A 75 -9.90 0.77 -5.94
CA TRP A 75 -9.83 -0.09 -7.10
C TRP A 75 -10.66 0.48 -8.23
N LYS A 76 -10.17 0.34 -9.45
CA LYS A 76 -10.87 0.86 -10.62
C LYS A 76 -10.61 -0.01 -11.85
N TYR A 77 -11.68 -0.26 -12.59
CA TYR A 77 -11.61 -0.85 -13.93
C TYR A 77 -11.05 0.14 -14.94
N GLY A 78 -10.36 -0.42 -15.92
CA GLY A 78 -10.02 0.26 -17.16
C GLY A 78 -11.23 0.80 -17.93
N PRO A 79 -11.02 1.80 -18.80
CA PRO A 79 -12.02 2.20 -19.76
C PRO A 79 -12.19 1.11 -20.83
N VAL A 80 -13.45 0.85 -21.19
CA VAL A 80 -13.83 -0.15 -22.20
C VAL A 80 -13.20 0.16 -23.57
N GLN A 81 -12.96 1.45 -23.87
CA GLN A 81 -12.41 1.93 -25.13
C GLN A 81 -10.99 1.44 -25.40
N TYR A 82 -10.22 1.09 -24.35
CA TYR A 82 -8.89 0.52 -24.47
C TYR A 82 -8.90 -1.01 -24.42
N GLY A 83 -10.03 -1.64 -24.74
CA GLY A 83 -10.14 -3.10 -24.79
C GLY A 83 -9.91 -3.78 -23.44
N GLN A 84 -10.12 -3.07 -22.33
CA GLN A 84 -9.89 -3.55 -20.96
C GLN A 84 -8.42 -3.94 -20.66
N ASN A 85 -7.47 -3.61 -21.54
CA ASN A 85 -6.07 -3.96 -21.33
C ASN A 85 -5.33 -3.02 -20.37
N GLN A 86 -5.94 -1.89 -20.00
CA GLN A 86 -5.34 -0.87 -19.15
C GLN A 86 -6.29 -0.40 -18.07
N SER A 87 -5.82 -0.33 -16.82
CA SER A 87 -6.55 0.23 -15.68
C SER A 87 -5.68 1.25 -14.94
N TRP A 88 -6.28 2.30 -14.41
CA TRP A 88 -5.55 3.29 -13.58
C TRP A 88 -6.42 3.87 -12.48
N ALA A 89 -5.77 4.25 -11.39
CA ALA A 89 -6.37 4.98 -10.28
C ALA A 89 -5.34 5.94 -9.66
N SER A 90 -5.80 6.79 -8.76
CA SER A 90 -4.95 7.73 -8.02
C SER A 90 -5.37 7.80 -6.55
N CYS A 91 -4.38 8.02 -5.69
CA CYS A 91 -4.52 8.50 -4.33
C CYS A 91 -4.74 10.04 -4.35
N ASP A 92 -5.34 10.57 -3.29
CA ASP A 92 -5.70 12.00 -3.20
C ASP A 92 -4.51 12.95 -2.96
N SER A 93 -3.32 12.42 -2.68
CA SER A 93 -2.16 13.23 -2.25
C SER A 93 -0.82 12.69 -2.74
N PHE A 94 0.17 13.58 -2.81
CA PHE A 94 1.54 13.24 -3.16
C PHE A 94 2.18 12.34 -2.09
N ASN A 95 2.94 11.33 -2.53
CA ASN A 95 3.53 10.28 -1.67
C ASN A 95 2.51 9.48 -0.84
N ALA A 96 1.22 9.54 -1.18
CA ALA A 96 0.22 8.73 -0.51
C ALA A 96 0.22 7.27 -1.01
N LEU A 97 0.83 6.96 -2.16
CA LEU A 97 0.81 5.59 -2.68
C LEU A 97 1.74 4.66 -1.90
N ALA A 98 1.19 3.58 -1.35
CA ALA A 98 1.94 2.51 -0.67
C ALA A 98 2.13 1.27 -1.55
N ASN A 99 1.11 0.88 -2.32
CA ASN A 99 1.15 -0.34 -3.11
C ASN A 99 0.24 -0.25 -4.35
N VAL A 100 0.64 -0.94 -5.42
CA VAL A 100 -0.11 -1.09 -6.68
C VAL A 100 -0.20 -2.58 -6.98
N GLU A 101 -1.43 -3.08 -7.09
CA GLU A 101 -1.73 -4.48 -7.38
C GLU A 101 -2.71 -4.58 -8.55
N VAL A 102 -2.72 -5.72 -9.22
CA VAL A 102 -3.76 -6.07 -10.20
C VAL A 102 -4.67 -7.10 -9.54
N ILE A 103 -5.98 -6.86 -9.60
CA ILE A 103 -6.99 -7.78 -9.08
C ILE A 103 -8.05 -8.05 -10.16
N GLN A 104 -8.78 -9.13 -9.98
CA GLN A 104 -9.93 -9.48 -10.79
C GLN A 104 -11.09 -9.77 -9.83
N ALA A 105 -12.25 -9.14 -10.05
CA ALA A 105 -13.42 -9.26 -9.19
C ALA A 105 -14.46 -10.23 -9.77
#